data_AF-A0A9X3PMI3-F1
#
_entry.id   AF-A0A9X3PMI3-F1
#
_cell.length_a   1.000
_cell.length_b   1.000
_cell.length_c   1.000
_cell.angle_alpha   90.00
_cell.angle_beta   90.00
_cell.angle_gamma   90.00
#
_symmetry.space_group_name_H-M   'P 1'
#
loop_
_entity.id
_entity.type
_entity.pdbx_description
1 polymer ?
#
loop_
_entity_poly.entity_id
_entity_poly.type
_entity_poly.pdbx_seq_one_letter_code
_entity_poly.pdbx_strand_id
1 'polypeptide(L)'
;MTVPPNYGPPPEQPQTPGYGYQSPYNGGQNPYGSQPQQPPYGGAGGGQQPPYGGGGGQPPYGQDPGGPYGGPVLPPEPPKRNLGLIGTIVVVATVLVLGGVLLVTMNLKGKDDDTAEGGGDDTSESASENDNTPDENATTPAEEEAGSEVGQCLPYEYDVDGSGLGALVDCSDGTAFWEITAQSYDVADIAVDDEGSIVDTAPVYALCGDGWGANQLGQAWTHWDYVYSSGSLDSLYCMKAVGNPDPAEPEHLPVMPDVGDCFDDADRWWSIDCGSSLALYTVVDTIMLDEPVKDMSDADAEAKGADCGTDWYWKMVDGENRTYGILCGNDV
;
A
#
# COMPACT_ATOMS: atom_id res chain seq x y z
N MET A 1 -61.47 -10.14 2.86
CA MET A 1 -60.92 -9.43 1.69
C MET A 1 -60.14 -8.24 2.24
N THR A 2 -58.83 -8.42 2.41
CA THR A 2 -57.92 -7.43 2.99
C THR A 2 -57.47 -6.46 1.90
N VAL A 3 -57.67 -5.16 2.17
CA VAL A 3 -57.30 -4.07 1.26
C VAL A 3 -55.78 -3.83 1.38
N PRO A 4 -55.02 -3.78 0.28
CA PRO A 4 -53.58 -3.55 0.32
C PRO A 4 -53.24 -2.10 0.72
N PRO A 5 -52.09 -1.86 1.37
CA PRO A 5 -51.66 -0.51 1.76
C PRO A 5 -51.35 0.33 0.52
N ASN A 6 -51.93 1.53 0.49
CA ASN A 6 -51.64 2.58 -0.48
C ASN A 6 -50.31 3.25 -0.10
N TYR A 7 -49.25 2.98 -0.86
CA TYR A 7 -47.97 3.67 -0.72
C TYR A 7 -48.07 5.03 -1.41
N GLY A 8 -47.97 6.10 -0.61
CA GLY A 8 -47.89 7.46 -1.11
C GLY A 8 -46.60 7.72 -1.90
N PRO A 9 -46.55 8.79 -2.71
CA PRO A 9 -45.36 9.18 -3.45
C PRO A 9 -44.20 9.55 -2.50
N PRO A 10 -42.94 9.25 -2.88
CA PRO A 10 -41.77 9.54 -2.07
C PRO A 10 -41.58 11.05 -1.85
N PRO A 11 -41.03 11.47 -0.70
CA PRO A 11 -40.74 12.87 -0.41
C PRO A 11 -39.68 13.41 -1.38
N GLU A 12 -39.91 14.62 -1.88
CA GLU A 12 -39.00 15.36 -2.74
C GLU A 12 -37.68 15.62 -1.99
N GLN A 13 -36.56 15.18 -2.58
CA GLN A 13 -35.23 15.45 -2.06
C GLN A 13 -34.92 16.96 -2.13
N PRO A 14 -34.28 17.55 -1.10
CA PRO A 14 -33.79 18.92 -1.15
C PRO A 14 -32.77 19.10 -2.26
N GLN A 15 -32.98 20.09 -3.14
CA GLN A 15 -31.99 20.52 -4.11
C GLN A 15 -30.80 21.15 -3.37
N THR A 16 -29.64 20.52 -3.47
CA THR A 16 -28.36 21.05 -2.99
C THR A 16 -27.90 22.21 -3.89
N PRO A 17 -27.58 23.39 -3.33
CA PRO A 17 -27.02 24.51 -4.09
C PRO A 17 -25.63 24.15 -4.64
N GLY A 18 -25.51 24.15 -5.97
CA GLY A 18 -24.24 23.88 -6.67
C GLY A 18 -23.21 24.97 -6.40
N TYR A 19 -22.13 24.62 -5.71
CA TYR A 19 -20.93 25.43 -5.61
C TYR A 19 -20.06 25.19 -6.86
N GLY A 20 -20.08 26.17 -7.76
CA GLY A 20 -19.17 26.23 -8.89
C GLY A 20 -17.79 26.72 -8.45
N TYR A 21 -16.77 25.89 -8.66
CA TYR A 21 -15.38 26.33 -8.61
C TYR A 21 -15.04 27.06 -9.92
N GLN A 22 -14.78 28.35 -9.77
CA GLN A 22 -14.37 29.29 -10.80
C GLN A 22 -12.84 29.29 -10.86
N SER A 23 -12.26 28.65 -11.88
CA SER A 23 -10.82 28.72 -12.17
C SER A 23 -10.50 29.99 -12.98
N PRO A 24 -9.53 30.84 -12.57
CA PRO A 24 -9.23 32.08 -13.27
C PRO A 24 -8.01 31.97 -14.22
N TYR A 25 -8.20 32.46 -15.47
CA TYR A 25 -7.17 32.87 -16.46
C TYR A 25 -6.32 31.73 -17.08
N ASN A 26 -6.09 31.60 -18.40
CA ASN A 26 -5.87 32.58 -19.48
C ASN A 26 -6.01 31.80 -20.82
N GLY A 27 -6.97 32.07 -21.70
CA GLY A 27 -6.79 32.95 -22.86
C GLY A 27 -6.37 32.22 -24.15
N GLY A 28 -7.34 31.81 -24.99
CA GLY A 28 -7.05 31.27 -26.32
C GLY A 28 -8.30 30.82 -27.09
N GLN A 29 -8.84 31.72 -27.91
CA GLN A 29 -9.99 31.50 -28.80
C GLN A 29 -9.67 30.46 -29.90
N ASN A 30 -10.56 29.48 -30.13
CA ASN A 30 -11.07 29.29 -31.49
C ASN A 30 -12.39 28.50 -31.56
N PRO A 31 -13.37 28.95 -32.37
CA PRO A 31 -14.69 28.33 -32.49
C PRO A 31 -14.87 27.57 -33.83
N TYR A 32 -15.76 26.57 -33.82
CA TYR A 32 -16.32 25.81 -34.97
C TYR A 32 -15.48 24.69 -35.62
N GLY A 33 -15.85 23.44 -35.30
CA GLY A 33 -16.57 22.57 -36.25
C GLY A 33 -15.80 21.75 -37.29
N SER A 34 -16.34 20.54 -37.52
CA SER A 34 -16.18 19.61 -38.67
C SER A 34 -14.99 18.63 -38.75
N GLN A 35 -15.33 17.37 -38.50
CA GLN A 35 -14.78 16.10 -39.00
C GLN A 35 -15.42 15.78 -40.39
N PRO A 36 -14.98 14.79 -41.20
CA PRO A 36 -13.64 14.33 -41.62
C PRO A 36 -13.39 14.54 -43.14
N GLN A 37 -12.13 14.58 -43.59
CA GLN A 37 -11.80 14.33 -45.00
C GLN A 37 -10.56 13.46 -45.15
N GLN A 38 -10.71 12.36 -45.89
CA GLN A 38 -9.64 11.46 -46.35
C GLN A 38 -8.67 12.19 -47.30
N PRO A 39 -7.36 11.85 -47.32
CA PRO A 39 -6.48 12.28 -48.39
C PRO A 39 -6.53 11.34 -49.61
N PRO A 40 -6.52 11.88 -50.84
CA PRO A 40 -6.59 11.12 -52.07
C PRO A 40 -5.21 10.72 -52.64
N TYR A 41 -5.31 9.69 -53.47
CA TYR A 41 -4.31 8.99 -54.26
C TYR A 41 -3.70 9.84 -55.41
N GLY A 42 -2.36 9.86 -55.48
CA GLY A 42 -1.58 10.02 -56.73
C GLY A 42 -1.02 11.41 -57.08
N GLY A 43 0.30 11.50 -57.36
CA GLY A 43 0.91 12.68 -57.98
C GLY A 43 2.44 12.62 -58.08
N ALA A 44 2.96 12.69 -59.30
CA ALA A 44 4.33 12.44 -59.71
C ALA A 44 5.29 13.66 -59.65
N GLY A 45 6.60 13.38 -59.61
CA GLY A 45 7.72 14.33 -59.82
C GLY A 45 8.60 14.42 -58.57
N GLY A 46 9.92 14.22 -58.57
CA GLY A 46 10.91 14.18 -59.64
C GLY A 46 12.14 14.92 -59.11
N GLY A 47 13.27 14.21 -58.89
CA GLY A 47 14.59 14.84 -58.86
C GLY A 47 15.46 14.64 -57.62
N GLN A 48 16.64 14.07 -57.88
CA GLN A 48 17.97 14.35 -57.30
C GLN A 48 18.52 13.45 -56.17
N GLN A 49 19.38 12.52 -56.62
CA GLN A 49 20.61 11.93 -56.00
C GLN A 49 21.54 12.99 -55.35
N PRO A 50 22.54 12.66 -54.47
CA PRO A 50 23.57 11.59 -54.60
C PRO A 50 24.06 10.99 -53.22
N PRO A 51 25.27 10.38 -53.05
CA PRO A 51 25.69 9.04 -53.49
C PRO A 51 26.38 8.13 -52.40
N TYR A 52 26.27 6.81 -52.59
CA TYR A 52 27.35 5.78 -52.54
C TYR A 52 28.13 5.41 -51.26
N GLY A 53 28.03 4.11 -50.89
CA GLY A 53 29.04 3.29 -50.16
C GLY A 53 28.48 2.62 -48.89
N GLY A 54 28.59 1.33 -48.59
CA GLY A 54 29.27 0.18 -49.19
C GLY A 54 29.58 -0.87 -48.10
N GLY A 55 29.27 -2.15 -48.35
CA GLY A 55 29.73 -3.33 -47.57
C GLY A 55 28.83 -3.72 -46.40
N GLY A 56 28.45 -4.98 -46.17
CA GLY A 56 28.83 -6.27 -46.73
C GLY A 56 28.66 -7.34 -45.63
N GLY A 57 28.01 -8.46 -45.94
CA GLY A 57 28.02 -9.66 -45.07
C GLY A 57 26.65 -10.24 -44.72
N GLN A 58 26.07 -11.00 -45.64
CA GLN A 58 25.03 -12.01 -45.34
C GLN A 58 25.70 -13.28 -44.83
N PRO A 59 25.23 -13.89 -43.72
CA PRO A 59 25.57 -15.28 -43.41
C PRO A 59 24.66 -16.28 -44.16
N PRO A 60 25.15 -17.50 -44.43
CA PRO A 60 24.57 -18.43 -45.40
C PRO A 60 23.43 -19.27 -44.81
N TYR A 61 22.39 -19.44 -45.63
CA TYR A 61 21.20 -20.24 -45.38
C TYR A 61 21.54 -21.73 -45.50
N GLY A 62 21.55 -22.44 -44.36
CA GLY A 62 21.71 -23.88 -44.27
C GLY A 62 20.39 -24.60 -44.58
N GLN A 63 20.44 -25.45 -45.61
CA GLN A 63 19.36 -26.25 -46.13
C GLN A 63 19.46 -27.66 -45.51
N ASP A 64 18.49 -28.05 -44.68
CA ASP A 64 18.43 -29.40 -44.10
C ASP A 64 17.24 -30.19 -44.71
N PRO A 65 17.41 -31.43 -45.19
CA PRO A 65 16.38 -32.18 -45.90
C PRO A 65 15.56 -33.10 -44.99
N GLY A 66 14.23 -32.92 -45.01
CA GLY A 66 13.26 -34.02 -44.99
C GLY A 66 13.06 -34.79 -43.67
N GLY A 67 12.14 -34.30 -42.83
CA GLY A 67 11.52 -35.06 -41.75
C GLY A 67 9.98 -35.05 -41.88
N PRO A 68 9.29 -36.21 -41.79
CA PRO A 68 7.85 -36.32 -42.00
C PRO A 68 7.01 -36.02 -40.75
N TYR A 69 5.96 -35.22 -40.94
CA TYR A 69 4.63 -35.31 -40.29
C TYR A 69 4.52 -35.13 -38.76
N GLY A 70 4.18 -33.89 -38.35
CA GLY A 70 2.96 -33.56 -37.59
C GLY A 70 2.77 -34.14 -36.18
N GLY A 71 3.16 -33.36 -35.17
CA GLY A 71 2.63 -33.44 -33.80
C GLY A 71 2.73 -32.06 -33.14
N PRO A 72 1.74 -31.64 -32.34
CA PRO A 72 1.80 -30.37 -31.62
C PRO A 72 3.01 -30.38 -30.68
N VAL A 73 3.85 -29.36 -30.80
CA VAL A 73 5.01 -29.15 -29.94
C VAL A 73 4.46 -28.78 -28.56
N LEU A 74 4.65 -29.66 -27.57
CA LEU A 74 4.34 -29.35 -26.19
C LEU A 74 5.26 -28.20 -25.73
N PRO A 75 4.73 -27.20 -25.02
CA PRO A 75 5.54 -26.12 -24.47
C PRO A 75 6.61 -26.71 -23.53
N PRO A 76 7.81 -26.11 -23.48
CA PRO A 76 8.89 -26.57 -22.62
C PRO A 76 8.43 -26.58 -21.15
N GLU A 77 8.68 -27.70 -20.45
CA GLU A 77 8.37 -27.79 -19.03
C GLU A 77 9.14 -26.72 -18.25
N PRO A 78 8.48 -25.96 -17.34
CA PRO A 78 9.16 -24.93 -16.56
C PRO A 78 10.27 -25.54 -15.69
N PRO A 79 11.41 -24.82 -15.54
CA PRO A 79 12.56 -25.32 -14.80
C PRO A 79 12.17 -25.61 -13.35
N LYS A 80 12.45 -26.83 -12.87
CA LYS A 80 12.22 -27.25 -11.49
C LYS A 80 13.06 -26.38 -10.54
N ARG A 81 12.42 -25.41 -9.88
CA ARG A 81 13.01 -24.63 -8.80
C ARG A 81 13.15 -25.52 -7.55
N ASN A 82 14.38 -25.65 -7.05
CA ASN A 82 14.69 -26.47 -5.87
C ASN A 82 14.27 -25.75 -4.57
N LEU A 83 12.96 -25.57 -4.36
CA LEU A 83 12.39 -24.96 -3.15
C LEU A 83 12.77 -25.69 -1.85
N GLY A 84 13.22 -26.95 -1.94
CA GLY A 84 13.69 -27.72 -0.79
C GLY A 84 14.96 -27.18 -0.12
N LEU A 85 15.78 -26.39 -0.82
CA LEU A 85 17.03 -25.86 -0.26
C LEU A 85 16.82 -24.56 0.53
N ILE A 86 15.82 -23.75 0.13
CA ILE A 86 15.44 -22.54 0.87
C ILE A 86 14.73 -22.92 2.18
N GLY A 87 13.82 -23.90 2.14
CA GLY A 87 13.13 -24.38 3.34
C GLY A 87 14.06 -24.94 4.42
N THR A 88 15.21 -25.53 4.04
CA THR A 88 16.18 -26.06 5.02
C THR A 88 17.01 -24.97 5.69
N ILE A 89 17.35 -23.89 4.98
CA ILE A 89 18.10 -22.76 5.55
C ILE A 89 17.24 -22.01 6.58
N VAL A 90 15.97 -21.76 6.28
CA VAL A 90 15.06 -21.07 7.19
C VAL A 90 14.88 -21.87 8.48
N VAL A 91 14.63 -23.18 8.40
CA VAL A 91 14.46 -24.02 9.60
C VAL A 91 15.74 -24.05 10.46
N VAL A 92 16.93 -24.11 9.86
CA VAL A 92 18.20 -24.08 10.62
C VAL A 92 18.43 -22.72 11.28
N ALA A 93 18.11 -21.61 10.59
CA ALA A 93 18.22 -20.27 11.13
C ALA A 93 17.25 -20.07 12.31
N THR A 94 15.99 -20.48 12.18
CA THR A 94 14.98 -20.36 13.26
C THR A 94 15.38 -21.17 14.50
N VAL A 95 15.91 -22.39 14.31
CA VAL A 95 16.40 -23.22 15.43
C VAL A 95 17.62 -22.60 16.12
N LEU A 96 18.52 -21.97 15.37
CA LEU A 96 19.68 -21.27 15.94
C LEU A 96 19.28 -20.02 16.73
N VAL A 97 18.33 -19.22 16.22
CA VAL A 97 17.84 -18.02 16.92
C VAL A 97 17.07 -18.41 18.18
N LEU A 98 16.10 -19.32 18.09
CA LEU A 98 15.33 -19.78 19.25
C LEU A 98 16.21 -20.51 20.27
N GLY A 99 17.14 -21.35 19.80
CA GLY A 99 18.10 -22.03 20.66
C GLY A 99 19.07 -21.06 21.35
N GLY A 100 19.51 -20.01 20.64
CA GLY A 100 20.39 -18.97 21.18
C GLY A 100 19.72 -18.14 22.27
N VAL A 101 18.48 -17.69 22.05
CA VAL A 101 17.71 -16.91 23.04
C VAL A 101 17.45 -17.72 24.31
N LEU A 102 17.14 -19.01 24.17
CA LEU A 102 16.89 -19.90 25.31
C LEU A 102 18.16 -20.16 26.13
N LEU A 103 19.33 -20.26 25.48
CA LEU A 103 20.63 -20.42 26.17
C LEU A 103 21.06 -19.16 26.95
N VAL A 104 20.77 -17.97 26.42
CA VAL A 104 21.08 -16.68 27.08
C VAL A 104 20.16 -16.48 28.29
N THR A 105 18.87 -16.73 28.16
CA THR A 105 17.90 -16.58 29.25
C THR A 105 18.14 -17.58 30.39
N MET A 106 18.56 -18.82 30.10
CA MET A 106 18.91 -19.79 31.14
C MET A 106 20.26 -19.48 31.83
N ASN A 107 21.23 -18.85 31.15
CA ASN A 107 22.49 -18.44 31.80
C ASN A 107 22.35 -17.17 32.64
N LEU A 108 21.41 -16.27 32.31
CA LEU A 108 21.17 -15.05 33.08
C LEU A 108 20.36 -15.29 34.36
N LYS A 109 19.60 -16.39 34.45
CA LYS A 109 18.78 -16.73 35.63
C LYS A 109 19.51 -17.50 36.73
N GLY A 110 20.82 -17.71 36.59
CA GLY A 110 21.64 -18.48 37.53
C GLY A 110 22.64 -17.61 38.28
N LYS A 111 22.18 -16.61 39.03
CA LYS A 111 22.92 -15.90 40.10
C LYS A 111 22.00 -14.84 40.73
N ASP A 112 21.19 -15.25 41.69
CA ASP A 112 20.75 -14.36 42.76
C ASP A 112 20.61 -15.21 44.02
N ASP A 113 21.65 -15.12 44.85
CA ASP A 113 21.73 -15.70 46.19
C ASP A 113 20.95 -14.81 47.18
N ASP A 114 20.10 -15.48 47.95
CA ASP A 114 19.67 -15.20 49.34
C ASP A 114 20.01 -13.82 49.94
N THR A 115 18.99 -13.00 50.20
CA THR A 115 18.99 -12.07 51.36
C THR A 115 17.57 -11.85 51.93
N ALA A 116 17.31 -12.61 52.99
CA ALA A 116 16.66 -12.26 54.25
C ALA A 116 15.23 -11.65 54.31
N GLU A 117 14.38 -12.43 54.98
CA GLU A 117 13.13 -12.09 55.66
C GLU A 117 13.23 -10.88 56.63
N GLY A 118 12.12 -10.15 56.71
CA GLY A 118 11.72 -9.24 57.79
C GLY A 118 10.52 -8.42 57.30
N GLY A 119 9.27 -8.69 57.68
CA GLY A 119 8.76 -8.74 59.04
C GLY A 119 8.21 -7.35 59.40
N GLY A 120 6.89 -7.17 59.38
CA GLY A 120 6.27 -5.87 59.68
C GLY A 120 4.77 -5.82 59.41
N ASP A 121 4.02 -6.45 60.30
CA ASP A 121 2.61 -6.20 60.60
C ASP A 121 2.45 -4.73 61.04
N ASP A 122 1.49 -3.99 60.50
CA ASP A 122 0.79 -2.95 61.27
C ASP A 122 -0.50 -2.48 60.58
N THR A 123 -1.59 -2.83 61.25
CA THR A 123 -2.94 -2.31 61.09
C THR A 123 -3.03 -0.91 61.70
N SER A 124 -3.63 0.05 61.00
CA SER A 124 -4.29 1.18 61.67
C SER A 124 -5.37 1.81 60.80
N GLU A 125 -6.61 1.52 61.19
CA GLU A 125 -7.77 2.39 60.98
C GLU A 125 -7.51 3.75 61.64
N SER A 126 -7.78 4.83 60.91
CA SER A 126 -8.19 6.09 61.54
C SER A 126 -9.09 6.85 60.59
N ALA A 127 -10.37 6.85 60.95
CA ALA A 127 -11.36 7.80 60.48
C ALA A 127 -10.97 9.21 60.94
N SER A 128 -11.09 10.18 60.03
CA SER A 128 -11.26 11.59 60.39
C SER A 128 -12.10 12.25 59.31
N GLU A 129 -13.37 12.43 59.67
CA GLU A 129 -14.26 13.40 59.06
C GLU A 129 -13.63 14.78 59.18
N ASN A 130 -13.50 15.49 58.07
CA ASN A 130 -13.47 16.94 58.10
C ASN A 130 -14.21 17.51 56.89
N ASP A 131 -15.05 18.46 57.25
CA ASP A 131 -16.16 19.05 56.53
C ASP A 131 -15.71 20.36 55.85
N ASN A 132 -16.26 20.63 54.66
CA ASN A 132 -16.36 21.92 53.97
C ASN A 132 -15.10 22.73 53.62
N THR A 133 -14.76 22.75 52.31
CA THR A 133 -14.59 24.01 51.58
C THR A 133 -14.98 23.81 50.09
N PRO A 134 -16.06 24.43 49.60
CA PRO A 134 -16.41 24.42 48.18
C PRO A 134 -15.91 25.70 47.52
N ASP A 135 -14.81 25.62 46.77
CA ASP A 135 -14.48 26.53 45.66
C ASP A 135 -13.19 26.07 44.97
N GLU A 136 -13.26 24.92 44.29
CA GLU A 136 -12.34 24.63 43.19
C GLU A 136 -13.15 24.72 41.91
N ASN A 137 -13.20 25.94 41.37
CA ASN A 137 -13.32 26.15 39.94
C ASN A 137 -12.03 25.61 39.31
N ALA A 138 -11.88 24.28 39.35
CA ALA A 138 -10.89 23.54 38.59
C ALA A 138 -11.25 23.81 37.13
N THR A 139 -10.64 24.88 36.63
CA THR A 139 -10.41 25.07 35.22
C THR A 139 -9.66 23.81 34.83
N THR A 140 -10.39 22.82 34.33
CA THR A 140 -9.84 21.75 33.50
C THR A 140 -8.78 22.45 32.66
N PRO A 141 -7.50 22.11 32.77
CA PRO A 141 -6.50 22.64 31.86
C PRO A 141 -7.13 22.42 30.50
N ALA A 142 -7.48 23.52 29.82
CA ALA A 142 -7.98 23.42 28.47
C ALA A 142 -6.97 22.52 27.79
N GLU A 143 -7.43 21.35 27.33
CA GLU A 143 -6.64 20.47 26.48
C GLU A 143 -5.98 21.41 25.50
N GLU A 144 -4.68 21.61 25.72
CA GLU A 144 -3.89 22.55 24.97
C GLU A 144 -3.90 21.91 23.60
N GLU A 145 -4.80 22.39 22.72
CA GLU A 145 -5.18 21.69 21.50
C GLU A 145 -3.91 21.25 20.83
N ALA A 146 -3.61 19.95 20.94
CA ALA A 146 -2.44 19.36 20.33
C ALA A 146 -2.58 19.76 18.86
N GLY A 147 -1.68 20.64 18.42
CA GLY A 147 -1.81 21.25 17.11
C GLY A 147 -1.95 20.13 16.10
N SER A 148 -2.99 20.18 15.27
CA SER A 148 -3.22 19.13 14.30
C SER A 148 -1.96 18.94 13.44
N GLU A 149 -1.50 17.70 13.36
CA GLU A 149 -0.35 17.33 12.54
C GLU A 149 -0.75 17.08 11.08
N VAL A 150 -2.04 17.22 10.76
CA VAL A 150 -2.55 17.11 9.40
C VAL A 150 -1.89 18.15 8.48
N GLY A 151 -1.37 17.67 7.36
CA GLY A 151 -0.59 18.44 6.40
C GLY A 151 0.89 18.58 6.76
N GLN A 152 1.35 17.98 7.87
CA GLN A 152 2.78 17.78 8.12
C GLN A 152 3.26 16.52 7.40
N CYS A 153 4.55 16.45 7.12
CA CYS A 153 5.16 15.31 6.44
C CYS A 153 6.12 14.55 7.34
N LEU A 154 6.37 13.29 6.97
CA LEU A 154 7.28 12.37 7.65
C LEU A 154 8.30 11.83 6.64
N PRO A 155 9.52 11.48 7.09
CA PRO A 155 10.47 10.71 6.29
C PRO A 155 9.93 9.32 5.90
N TYR A 156 10.59 8.65 4.95
CA TYR A 156 10.23 7.28 4.53
C TYR A 156 10.21 6.31 5.71
N GLU A 157 11.29 6.31 6.49
CA GLU A 157 11.39 5.66 7.79
C GLU A 157 11.15 6.71 8.87
N TYR A 158 10.05 6.57 9.61
CA TYR A 158 9.75 7.39 10.77
C TYR A 158 9.62 6.50 12.00
N ASP A 159 9.95 7.05 13.16
CA ASP A 159 9.75 6.39 14.44
C ASP A 159 8.33 6.68 14.96
N VAL A 160 7.71 5.70 15.61
CA VAL A 160 6.48 5.91 16.40
C VAL A 160 6.85 5.70 17.86
N ASP A 161 6.62 6.71 18.68
CA ASP A 161 6.86 6.62 20.12
C ASP A 161 5.63 7.06 20.91
N GLY A 162 5.66 6.87 22.24
CA GLY A 162 4.54 7.22 23.11
C GLY A 162 4.18 8.71 23.15
N SER A 163 4.91 9.57 22.43
CA SER A 163 4.60 11.00 22.28
C SER A 163 4.02 11.38 20.92
N GLY A 164 4.03 10.49 19.91
CA GLY A 164 3.53 10.81 18.58
C GLY A 164 4.18 10.01 17.46
N LEU A 165 3.91 10.44 16.23
CA LEU A 165 4.79 10.15 15.10
C LEU A 165 6.06 10.98 15.27
N GLY A 166 7.22 10.44 14.88
CA GLY A 166 8.55 10.98 15.20
C GLY A 166 8.85 12.35 14.59
N ALA A 167 10.07 12.53 14.06
CA ALA A 167 10.47 13.85 13.56
C ALA A 167 9.69 14.26 12.30
N LEU A 168 8.72 15.16 12.46
CA LEU A 168 8.03 15.82 11.37
C LEU A 168 9.00 16.67 10.53
N VAL A 169 8.81 16.66 9.22
CA VAL A 169 9.58 17.42 8.23
C VAL A 169 8.67 18.33 7.42
N ASP A 170 9.24 19.39 6.85
CA ASP A 170 8.53 20.23 5.89
C ASP A 170 8.20 19.39 4.64
N CYS A 171 6.98 19.46 4.12
CA CYS A 171 6.58 18.69 2.94
C CYS A 171 7.33 19.08 1.66
N SER A 172 8.00 20.23 1.64
CA SER A 172 8.93 20.62 0.57
C SER A 172 10.35 20.08 0.74
N ASP A 173 10.65 19.43 1.86
CA ASP A 173 11.91 18.73 2.06
C ASP A 173 12.01 17.52 1.12
N GLY A 174 13.20 17.29 0.56
CA GLY A 174 13.44 16.15 -0.32
C GLY A 174 13.37 14.81 0.41
N THR A 175 13.40 14.79 1.74
CA THR A 175 13.20 13.57 2.54
C THR A 175 11.74 13.31 2.91
N ALA A 176 10.82 14.25 2.65
CA ALA A 176 9.41 14.06 2.92
C ALA A 176 8.89 12.89 2.07
N PHE A 177 8.29 11.88 2.68
CA PHE A 177 7.77 10.72 1.97
C PHE A 177 6.28 10.53 2.23
N TRP A 178 5.84 10.68 3.48
CA TRP A 178 4.44 10.60 3.88
C TRP A 178 3.90 11.97 4.23
N GLU A 179 2.65 12.26 3.87
CA GLU A 179 1.85 13.40 4.36
C GLU A 179 0.74 12.85 5.27
N ILE A 180 0.57 13.44 6.45
CA ILE A 180 -0.55 13.13 7.34
C ILE A 180 -1.81 13.78 6.79
N THR A 181 -2.76 12.98 6.30
CA THR A 181 -3.99 13.47 5.68
C THR A 181 -5.18 13.52 6.64
N ALA A 182 -5.16 12.72 7.70
CA ALA A 182 -6.14 12.75 8.77
C ALA A 182 -5.53 12.23 10.08
N GLN A 183 -6.11 12.65 11.21
CA GLN A 183 -5.64 12.32 12.55
C GLN A 183 -6.82 12.29 13.53
N SER A 184 -6.78 11.40 14.51
CA SER A 184 -7.67 11.42 15.67
C SER A 184 -6.93 11.07 16.95
N TYR A 185 -7.21 11.82 18.02
CA TYR A 185 -6.85 11.48 19.41
C TYR A 185 -8.03 10.86 20.18
N ASP A 186 -9.24 10.93 19.63
CA ASP A 186 -10.43 10.29 20.19
C ASP A 186 -10.47 8.83 19.69
N VAL A 187 -9.58 8.02 20.26
CA VAL A 187 -9.33 6.63 19.84
C VAL A 187 -9.29 5.65 21.02
N ALA A 188 -9.58 6.13 22.23
CA ALA A 188 -9.49 5.33 23.45
C ALA A 188 -10.48 4.16 23.50
N ASP A 189 -11.52 4.17 22.67
CA ASP A 189 -12.52 3.09 22.53
C ASP A 189 -12.16 2.05 21.46
N ILE A 190 -11.11 2.30 20.66
CA ILE A 190 -10.61 1.34 19.68
C ILE A 190 -9.91 0.19 20.43
N ALA A 191 -10.47 -1.01 20.30
CA ALA A 191 -9.92 -2.20 20.94
C ALA A 191 -8.60 -2.63 20.30
N VAL A 192 -7.61 -2.90 21.15
CA VAL A 192 -6.32 -3.49 20.79
C VAL A 192 -6.11 -4.81 21.54
N ASP A 193 -5.35 -5.72 20.95
CA ASP A 193 -4.98 -6.99 21.57
C ASP A 193 -3.78 -6.84 22.52
N ASP A 194 -3.31 -7.94 23.09
CA ASP A 194 -2.18 -7.97 24.02
C ASP A 194 -0.84 -7.64 23.37
N GLU A 195 -0.76 -7.67 22.03
CA GLU A 195 0.40 -7.23 21.26
C GLU A 195 0.30 -5.73 20.87
N GLY A 196 -0.81 -5.07 21.20
CA GLY A 196 -1.07 -3.68 20.84
C GLY A 196 -1.59 -3.50 19.41
N SER A 197 -2.08 -4.57 18.77
CA SER A 197 -2.65 -4.53 17.43
C SER A 197 -4.14 -4.21 17.47
N ILE A 198 -4.61 -3.35 16.56
CA ILE A 198 -6.03 -3.02 16.42
C ILE A 198 -6.83 -4.29 16.07
N VAL A 199 -7.84 -4.62 16.89
CA VAL A 199 -8.68 -5.81 16.72
C VAL A 199 -9.79 -5.60 15.67
N ASP A 200 -10.29 -4.36 15.57
CA ASP A 200 -11.32 -3.94 14.62
C ASP A 200 -10.84 -2.70 13.86
N THR A 201 -10.63 -2.85 12.55
CA THR A 201 -10.14 -1.78 11.66
C THR A 201 -11.26 -0.85 11.18
N ALA A 202 -12.53 -1.09 11.53
CA ALA A 202 -13.64 -0.23 11.14
C ALA A 202 -13.46 1.25 11.55
N PRO A 203 -12.97 1.59 12.75
CA PRO A 203 -12.68 2.98 13.12
C PRO A 203 -11.58 3.62 12.25
N VAL A 204 -10.61 2.81 11.81
CA VAL A 204 -9.55 3.27 10.90
C VAL A 204 -10.13 3.66 9.55
N TYR A 205 -10.98 2.81 8.98
CA TYR A 205 -11.66 3.14 7.72
C TYR A 205 -12.65 4.30 7.87
N ALA A 206 -13.27 4.48 9.05
CA ALA A 206 -14.13 5.63 9.32
C ALA A 206 -13.34 6.95 9.32
N LEU A 207 -12.10 6.95 9.82
CA LEU A 207 -11.22 8.12 9.82
C LEU A 207 -10.56 8.35 8.44
N CYS A 208 -9.96 7.31 7.87
CA CYS A 208 -9.13 7.43 6.68
C CYS A 208 -9.93 7.32 5.36
N GLY A 209 -11.09 6.69 5.40
CA GLY A 209 -11.90 6.36 4.23
C GLY A 209 -11.76 4.91 3.78
N ASP A 210 -12.75 4.46 3.01
CA ASP A 210 -12.77 3.10 2.46
C ASP A 210 -11.57 2.87 1.52
N GLY A 211 -10.91 1.72 1.67
CA GLY A 211 -9.77 1.34 0.84
C GLY A 211 -8.42 1.94 1.26
N TRP A 212 -8.34 2.64 2.40
CA TRP A 212 -7.06 3.06 2.95
C TRP A 212 -6.19 1.85 3.32
N GLY A 213 -4.92 1.83 2.92
CA GLY A 213 -4.04 0.67 3.06
C GLY A 213 -4.26 -0.42 2.02
N ALA A 214 -5.32 -0.36 1.22
CA ALA A 214 -5.42 -1.10 -0.04
C ALA A 214 -4.87 -0.20 -1.15
N ASN A 215 -3.58 -0.37 -1.49
CA ASN A 215 -2.91 0.42 -2.52
C ASN A 215 -3.74 0.42 -3.82
N GLN A 216 -4.30 1.57 -4.19
CA GLN A 216 -5.13 1.67 -5.39
C GLN A 216 -4.24 1.85 -6.63
N LEU A 217 -4.53 1.11 -7.70
CA LEU A 217 -3.80 1.19 -8.97
C LEU A 217 -3.63 2.64 -9.45
N GLY A 218 -2.40 3.01 -9.79
CA GLY A 218 -2.02 4.32 -10.29
C GLY A 218 -2.10 5.44 -9.26
N GLN A 219 -2.41 5.12 -7.99
CA GLN A 219 -2.44 6.08 -6.89
C GLN A 219 -1.19 5.95 -6.04
N ALA A 220 -0.81 7.08 -5.44
CA ALA A 220 0.20 7.08 -4.38
C ALA A 220 -0.24 6.18 -3.23
N TRP A 221 0.72 5.51 -2.62
CA TRP A 221 0.47 4.63 -1.49
C TRP A 221 -0.27 5.34 -0.36
N THR A 222 -1.12 4.60 0.32
CA THR A 222 -1.81 5.06 1.52
C THR A 222 -1.47 4.12 2.67
N HIS A 223 -1.28 4.68 3.84
CA HIS A 223 -0.94 3.93 5.05
C HIS A 223 -1.65 4.54 6.24
N TRP A 224 -1.89 3.75 7.27
CA TRP A 224 -2.33 4.27 8.55
C TRP A 224 -1.35 3.77 9.61
N ASP A 225 -1.20 4.53 10.68
CA ASP A 225 -0.36 4.16 11.81
C ASP A 225 -0.98 4.70 13.10
N TYR A 226 -0.58 4.19 14.26
CA TYR A 226 -1.11 4.60 15.55
C TYR A 226 -0.05 4.60 16.64
N VAL A 227 -0.25 5.47 17.62
CA VAL A 227 0.53 5.45 18.87
C VAL A 227 -0.26 4.64 19.88
N TYR A 228 0.41 3.65 20.47
CA TYR A 228 -0.14 2.82 21.53
C TYR A 228 0.70 2.95 22.80
N SER A 229 0.05 3.30 23.91
CA SER A 229 0.69 3.30 25.21
C SER A 229 -0.29 2.85 26.30
N SER A 230 0.26 2.28 27.38
CA SER A 230 -0.50 1.97 28.60
C SER A 230 -1.75 1.08 28.43
N GLY A 231 -1.84 0.29 27.35
CA GLY A 231 -3.00 -0.58 27.10
C GLY A 231 -4.09 0.03 26.23
N SER A 232 -3.91 1.24 25.68
CA SER A 232 -4.86 1.91 24.80
C SER A 232 -4.16 2.63 23.65
N LEU A 233 -4.90 2.90 22.56
CA LEU A 233 -4.43 3.84 21.55
C LEU A 233 -4.47 5.26 22.10
N ASP A 234 -3.41 6.01 21.82
CA ASP A 234 -3.32 7.44 22.14
C ASP A 234 -3.67 8.30 20.92
N SER A 235 -3.32 7.84 19.72
CA SER A 235 -3.63 8.54 18.46
C SER A 235 -3.61 7.62 17.26
N LEU A 236 -4.38 7.97 16.22
CA LEU A 236 -4.46 7.28 14.93
C LEU A 236 -4.23 8.29 13.79
N TYR A 237 -3.47 7.87 12.79
CA TYR A 237 -3.03 8.70 11.67
C TYR A 237 -3.34 8.02 10.36
N CYS A 238 -3.78 8.81 9.38
CA CYS A 238 -3.92 8.41 8.00
C CYS A 238 -2.88 9.17 7.19
N MET A 239 -2.11 8.47 6.38
CA MET A 239 -0.99 9.01 5.62
C MET A 239 -1.07 8.63 4.15
N LYS A 240 -0.55 9.52 3.31
CA LYS A 240 -0.42 9.31 1.87
C LYS A 240 1.00 9.64 1.42
N ALA A 241 1.55 8.84 0.52
CA ALA A 241 2.86 9.13 -0.03
C ALA A 241 2.83 10.41 -0.90
N VAL A 242 3.84 11.27 -0.77
CA VAL A 242 3.93 12.55 -1.50
C VAL A 242 4.58 12.43 -2.88
N GLY A 243 5.03 11.22 -3.24
CA GLY A 243 5.62 10.91 -4.55
C GLY A 243 7.13 11.06 -4.64
N ASN A 244 7.81 11.42 -3.54
CA ASN A 244 9.27 11.34 -3.48
C ASN A 244 9.71 9.86 -3.49
N PRO A 245 10.80 9.52 -4.20
CA PRO A 245 11.23 8.15 -4.37
C PRO A 245 11.83 7.56 -3.09
N ASP A 246 12.05 6.23 -3.07
CA ASP A 246 12.81 5.58 -2.00
C ASP A 246 14.23 6.20 -1.91
N PRO A 247 14.66 6.70 -0.73
CA PRO A 247 16.02 7.20 -0.54
C PRO A 247 17.13 6.19 -0.84
N ALA A 248 16.86 4.89 -0.67
CA ALA A 248 17.79 3.80 -0.97
C ALA A 248 17.80 3.44 -2.47
N GLU A 249 16.65 3.55 -3.14
CA GLU A 249 16.44 3.18 -4.55
C GLU A 249 15.67 4.29 -5.29
N PRO A 250 16.34 5.36 -5.79
CA PRO A 250 15.67 6.56 -6.31
C PRO A 250 14.78 6.36 -7.55
N GLU A 251 14.79 5.17 -8.14
CA GLU A 251 13.95 4.79 -9.28
C GLU A 251 12.60 4.18 -8.84
N HIS A 252 12.45 3.86 -7.55
CA HIS A 252 11.22 3.38 -6.92
C HIS A 252 10.33 4.56 -6.51
N LEU A 253 9.16 4.68 -7.15
CA LEU A 253 8.14 5.67 -6.80
C LEU A 253 7.00 5.02 -6.00
N PRO A 254 6.55 5.63 -4.88
CA PRO A 254 5.53 5.07 -3.99
C PRO A 254 4.12 5.19 -4.55
N VAL A 255 3.93 4.61 -5.73
CA VAL A 255 2.70 4.55 -6.49
C VAL A 255 2.45 3.08 -6.80
N MET A 256 1.21 2.64 -6.68
CA MET A 256 0.84 1.29 -7.11
C MET A 256 0.87 1.24 -8.65
N PRO A 257 1.62 0.31 -9.28
CA PRO A 257 1.65 0.21 -10.74
C PRO A 257 0.25 -0.02 -11.33
N ASP A 258 -0.15 0.77 -12.33
CA ASP A 258 -1.35 0.58 -13.15
C ASP A 258 -0.99 0.14 -14.58
N VAL A 259 -2.00 -0.18 -15.40
CA VAL A 259 -1.82 -0.59 -16.80
C VAL A 259 -0.93 0.39 -17.58
N GLY A 260 0.20 -0.11 -18.06
CA GLY A 260 1.23 0.62 -18.78
C GLY A 260 2.44 1.02 -17.94
N ASP A 261 2.35 0.95 -16.62
CA ASP A 261 3.48 1.20 -15.71
C ASP A 261 4.40 -0.01 -15.63
N CYS A 262 5.66 0.24 -15.25
CA CYS A 262 6.63 -0.81 -14.99
C CYS A 262 6.94 -0.95 -13.50
N PHE A 263 7.38 -2.13 -13.11
CA PHE A 263 7.77 -2.48 -11.75
C PHE A 263 8.82 -3.61 -11.76
N ASP A 264 9.40 -3.91 -10.61
CA ASP A 264 10.43 -4.94 -10.44
C ASP A 264 9.93 -6.11 -9.57
N ASP A 265 10.84 -6.92 -9.03
CA ASP A 265 10.54 -8.04 -8.14
C ASP A 265 10.72 -7.71 -6.65
N ALA A 266 10.67 -6.43 -6.27
CA ALA A 266 10.72 -6.01 -4.89
C ALA A 266 9.52 -6.53 -4.07
N ASP A 267 9.69 -6.62 -2.76
CA ASP A 267 8.63 -7.08 -1.83
C ASP A 267 7.44 -6.09 -1.72
N ARG A 268 7.58 -4.87 -2.28
CA ARG A 268 6.55 -3.83 -2.30
C ARG A 268 6.25 -3.39 -3.73
N TRP A 269 5.02 -2.93 -3.95
CA TRP A 269 4.51 -2.50 -5.25
C TRP A 269 5.00 -1.10 -5.64
N TRP A 270 6.25 -0.99 -6.10
CA TRP A 270 6.82 0.25 -6.59
C TRP A 270 6.53 0.46 -8.08
N SER A 271 6.15 1.67 -8.47
CA SER A 271 6.20 2.10 -9.87
C SER A 271 7.62 2.52 -10.22
N ILE A 272 8.09 2.11 -11.40
CA ILE A 272 9.44 2.38 -11.91
C ILE A 272 9.30 2.91 -13.35
N ASP A 273 10.18 3.84 -13.75
CA ASP A 273 10.29 4.25 -15.15
C ASP A 273 10.61 3.05 -16.04
N CYS A 274 9.82 2.80 -17.09
CA CYS A 274 10.03 1.63 -17.96
C CYS A 274 11.38 1.62 -18.72
N GLY A 275 12.11 2.74 -18.78
CA GLY A 275 13.46 2.81 -19.31
C GLY A 275 14.57 2.49 -18.30
N SER A 276 14.20 2.30 -17.02
CA SER A 276 15.08 1.86 -15.94
C SER A 276 15.65 0.47 -16.21
N SER A 277 16.85 0.19 -15.70
CA SER A 277 17.40 -1.17 -15.66
C SER A 277 16.80 -2.05 -14.57
N LEU A 278 16.05 -1.48 -13.63
CA LEU A 278 15.30 -2.19 -12.60
C LEU A 278 13.92 -2.64 -13.08
N ALA A 279 13.35 -1.99 -14.10
CA ALA A 279 12.06 -2.38 -14.66
C ALA A 279 12.14 -3.81 -15.23
N LEU A 280 11.50 -4.77 -14.56
CA LEU A 280 11.44 -6.17 -14.98
C LEU A 280 10.13 -6.48 -15.69
N TYR A 281 9.04 -5.84 -15.26
CA TYR A 281 7.69 -6.15 -15.71
C TYR A 281 6.95 -4.88 -16.13
N THR A 282 6.08 -4.98 -17.13
CA THR A 282 5.08 -3.97 -17.48
C THR A 282 3.69 -4.50 -17.12
N VAL A 283 2.88 -3.71 -16.43
CA VAL A 283 1.47 -4.03 -16.19
C VAL A 283 0.71 -3.89 -17.50
N VAL A 284 -0.03 -4.92 -17.90
CA VAL A 284 -0.80 -4.90 -19.16
C VAL A 284 -2.30 -5.06 -18.94
N ASP A 285 -2.71 -5.62 -17.81
CA ASP A 285 -4.10 -5.69 -17.38
C ASP A 285 -4.20 -5.84 -15.86
N THR A 286 -5.39 -5.57 -15.32
CA THR A 286 -5.69 -5.75 -13.90
C THR A 286 -7.10 -6.29 -13.73
N ILE A 287 -7.26 -7.35 -12.94
CA ILE A 287 -8.55 -7.95 -12.63
C ILE A 287 -8.91 -7.57 -11.20
N MET A 288 -9.78 -6.59 -11.03
CA MET A 288 -10.33 -6.24 -9.72
C MET A 288 -11.41 -7.23 -9.31
N LEU A 289 -11.39 -7.66 -8.05
CA LEU A 289 -12.40 -8.53 -7.48
C LEU A 289 -13.51 -7.68 -6.88
N ASP A 290 -14.77 -8.00 -7.22
CA ASP A 290 -15.93 -7.32 -6.65
C ASP A 290 -15.98 -7.46 -5.11
N GLU A 291 -15.49 -8.58 -4.58
CA GLU A 291 -15.37 -8.86 -3.15
C GLU A 291 -13.96 -9.40 -2.86
N PRO A 292 -13.18 -8.74 -1.98
CA PRO A 292 -11.86 -9.23 -1.60
C PRO A 292 -11.90 -10.62 -0.98
N VAL A 293 -11.00 -11.50 -1.40
CA VAL A 293 -10.95 -12.90 -0.97
C VAL A 293 -9.82 -13.10 0.02
N LYS A 294 -10.17 -13.41 1.27
CA LYS A 294 -9.19 -13.76 2.31
C LYS A 294 -8.45 -15.05 1.97
N ASP A 295 -7.13 -15.03 2.09
CA ASP A 295 -6.26 -16.19 1.88
C ASP A 295 -6.48 -16.90 0.52
N MET A 296 -6.65 -16.13 -0.56
CA MET A 296 -6.84 -16.68 -1.90
C MET A 296 -5.72 -17.68 -2.25
N SER A 297 -6.13 -18.90 -2.61
CA SER A 297 -5.21 -19.96 -2.98
C SER A 297 -4.47 -19.62 -4.28
N ASP A 298 -3.25 -20.12 -4.44
CA ASP A 298 -2.48 -19.89 -5.67
C ASP A 298 -3.18 -20.49 -6.90
N ALA A 299 -3.93 -21.59 -6.74
CA ALA A 299 -4.70 -22.19 -7.83
C ALA A 299 -5.88 -21.31 -8.27
N ASP A 300 -6.56 -20.63 -7.33
CA ASP A 300 -7.63 -19.69 -7.66
C ASP A 300 -7.06 -18.43 -8.31
N ALA A 301 -5.92 -17.94 -7.81
CA ALA A 301 -5.21 -16.80 -8.41
C ALA A 301 -4.71 -17.13 -9.82
N GLU A 302 -4.18 -18.33 -10.05
CA GLU A 302 -3.78 -18.80 -11.39
C GLU A 302 -4.99 -18.87 -12.33
N ALA A 303 -6.10 -19.43 -11.86
CA ALA A 303 -7.33 -19.52 -12.65
C ALA A 303 -7.86 -18.13 -13.03
N LYS A 304 -7.70 -17.13 -12.17
CA LYS A 304 -8.04 -15.73 -12.47
C LYS A 304 -7.02 -15.08 -13.40
N GLY A 305 -5.73 -15.25 -13.15
CA GLY A 305 -4.65 -14.72 -13.98
C GLY A 305 -4.66 -15.28 -15.40
N ALA A 306 -5.20 -16.49 -15.61
CA ALA A 306 -5.39 -17.06 -16.95
C ALA A 306 -6.26 -16.19 -17.88
N ASP A 307 -7.15 -15.36 -17.33
CA ASP A 307 -7.98 -14.43 -18.11
C ASP A 307 -7.16 -13.27 -18.70
N CYS A 308 -5.98 -12.97 -18.15
CA CYS A 308 -5.12 -11.88 -18.60
C CYS A 308 -4.37 -12.17 -19.91
N GLY A 309 -4.12 -13.45 -20.23
CA GLY A 309 -3.37 -13.82 -21.43
C GLY A 309 -1.90 -13.36 -21.42
N THR A 310 -1.32 -13.19 -20.24
CA THR A 310 0.04 -12.69 -19.99
C THR A 310 0.98 -13.80 -19.51
N ASP A 311 2.28 -13.49 -19.46
CA ASP A 311 3.29 -14.42 -18.94
C ASP A 311 3.28 -14.49 -17.41
N TRP A 312 2.87 -13.39 -16.75
CA TRP A 312 2.91 -13.27 -15.29
C TRP A 312 1.62 -12.69 -14.71
N TYR A 313 1.34 -13.08 -13.46
CA TYR A 313 0.28 -12.53 -12.64
C TYR A 313 0.72 -12.46 -11.17
N TRP A 314 0.15 -11.53 -10.42
CA TRP A 314 0.42 -11.37 -8.99
C TRP A 314 -0.86 -11.03 -8.22
N LYS A 315 -0.93 -11.53 -6.98
CA LYS A 315 -2.03 -11.20 -6.05
C LYS A 315 -1.78 -9.81 -5.46
N MET A 316 -2.75 -8.91 -5.60
CA MET A 316 -2.78 -7.66 -4.88
C MET A 316 -3.51 -7.88 -3.55
N VAL A 317 -2.78 -7.83 -2.44
CA VAL A 317 -3.29 -8.11 -1.10
C VAL A 317 -3.37 -6.84 -0.26
N ASP A 318 -4.41 -6.71 0.55
CA ASP A 318 -4.55 -5.64 1.55
C ASP A 318 -3.91 -6.01 2.90
N GLY A 319 -3.93 -5.10 3.86
CA GLY A 319 -3.39 -5.31 5.21
C GLY A 319 -4.08 -6.44 6.01
N GLU A 320 -5.25 -6.92 5.56
CA GLU A 320 -5.99 -8.03 6.17
C GLU A 320 -5.72 -9.38 5.45
N ASN A 321 -4.72 -9.40 4.56
CA ASN A 321 -4.36 -10.53 3.70
C ASN A 321 -5.51 -10.99 2.78
N ARG A 322 -6.38 -10.06 2.37
CA ARG A 322 -7.41 -10.32 1.35
C ARG A 322 -6.88 -9.91 0.00
N THR A 323 -6.97 -10.81 -0.96
CA THR A 323 -6.71 -10.47 -2.35
C THR A 323 -7.87 -9.65 -2.88
N TYR A 324 -7.62 -8.40 -3.28
CA TYR A 324 -8.64 -7.49 -3.85
C TYR A 324 -8.51 -7.37 -5.37
N GLY A 325 -7.42 -7.86 -5.95
CA GLY A 325 -7.28 -7.96 -7.40
C GLY A 325 -6.07 -8.79 -7.82
N ILE A 326 -5.98 -9.05 -9.12
CA ILE A 326 -4.84 -9.67 -9.79
C ILE A 326 -4.22 -8.65 -10.72
N LEU A 327 -2.92 -8.41 -10.55
CA LEU A 327 -2.11 -7.59 -11.45
C LEU A 327 -1.49 -8.51 -12.50
N CYS A 328 -1.58 -8.14 -13.78
CA CYS A 328 -1.10 -8.96 -14.88
C CYS A 328 -0.06 -8.20 -15.71
N GLY A 329 1.02 -8.88 -16.05
CA GLY A 329 2.18 -8.24 -16.67
C GLY A 329 3.01 -9.16 -17.54
N ASN A 330 3.85 -8.54 -18.35
CA ASN A 330 4.84 -9.20 -19.20
C ASN A 330 6.24 -8.68 -18.85
N ASP A 331 7.27 -9.41 -19.27
CA ASP A 331 8.65 -8.90 -19.20
C ASP A 331 8.81 -7.63 -20.05
N VAL A 332 9.65 -6.70 -19.58
CA VAL A 332 10.04 -5.45 -20.28
C VAL A 332 11.07 -5.72 -21.38
#